data_AF-A0A2D6INJ5-F1
#
_entry.id   AF-A0A2D6INJ5-F1
#
_cell.length_a   1.000
_cell.length_b   1.000
_cell.length_c   1.000
_cell.angle_alpha   90.00
_cell.angle_beta   90.00
_cell.angle_gamma   90.00
#
_symmetry.space_group_name_H-M   'P 1'
#
loop_
_entity.id
_entity.type
_entity.pdbx_description
1 polymer ?
#
loop_
_entity_poly.entity_id
_entity_poly.type
_entity_poly.pdbx_seq_one_letter_code
_entity_poly.pdbx_strand_id
1 'polypeptide(L)'
;MNIASALDQGTDVLHASSPTAPLDAELLLAHVLSATESSWLHAHPELQLTEAQQNHWDTLLAKRAAGVPVSYLIGNAEFYGRSFRVTPDVLIPRPETEDLVDQALDVIEQLPSDTPVVADIGTGSGCIAITLALANPRIQLYAIDVSAKALAIAEHNAQTHGVADRITFMHGDMFKPIAGKNVDLIVSNPPYVPSAEIDTAHLRPEAAGLAFEPRLALDGGVSGQLFVNKLKTTGVPAIIETTNGAVVRQRC
;
A
#
# COMPACT_ATOMS: atom_id res chain seq x y z
N MET A 1 -29.22 -5.12 14.88
CA MET A 1 -29.66 -6.15 13.89
C MET A 1 -28.78 -7.39 14.03
N ASN A 2 -29.11 -8.52 13.38
CA ASN A 2 -28.19 -9.67 13.35
C ASN A 2 -27.15 -9.53 12.22
N ILE A 3 -26.12 -10.39 12.23
CA ILE A 3 -25.03 -10.39 11.24
C ILE A 3 -25.57 -10.51 9.81
N ALA A 4 -26.48 -11.46 9.54
CA ALA A 4 -27.04 -11.63 8.20
C ALA A 4 -27.74 -10.36 7.68
N SER A 5 -28.61 -9.76 8.48
CA SER A 5 -29.29 -8.51 8.12
C SER A 5 -28.32 -7.33 7.97
N ALA A 6 -27.22 -7.30 8.73
CA ALA A 6 -26.18 -6.29 8.56
C ALA A 6 -25.45 -6.44 7.21
N LEU A 7 -25.12 -7.67 6.80
CA LEU A 7 -24.49 -7.93 5.50
C LEU A 7 -25.41 -7.58 4.33
N ASP A 8 -26.69 -7.94 4.41
CA ASP A 8 -27.70 -7.56 3.41
C ASP A 8 -27.81 -6.02 3.30
N GLN A 9 -27.95 -5.34 4.45
CA GLN A 9 -28.00 -3.88 4.51
C GLN A 9 -26.74 -3.24 3.91
N GLY A 10 -25.55 -3.73 4.28
CA GLY A 10 -24.29 -3.20 3.78
C GLY A 10 -24.15 -3.35 2.28
N THR A 11 -24.52 -4.52 1.75
CA THR A 11 -24.53 -4.78 0.31
C THR A 11 -25.46 -3.81 -0.42
N ASP A 12 -26.68 -3.63 0.08
CA ASP A 12 -27.67 -2.74 -0.52
C ASP A 12 -27.22 -1.27 -0.50
N VAL A 13 -26.69 -0.80 0.64
CA VAL A 13 -26.18 0.57 0.79
C VAL A 13 -25.01 0.84 -0.15
N LEU A 14 -24.12 -0.14 -0.34
CA LEU A 14 -22.88 0.04 -1.10
C LEU A 14 -23.02 -0.26 -2.60
N HIS A 15 -24.10 -0.92 -3.04
CA HIS A 15 -24.30 -1.39 -4.42
C HIS A 15 -24.08 -0.29 -5.47
N ALA A 16 -24.50 0.95 -5.20
CA ALA A 16 -24.34 2.07 -6.14
C ALA A 16 -22.92 2.69 -6.14
N SER A 17 -22.15 2.49 -5.07
CA SER A 17 -20.87 3.17 -4.82
C SER A 17 -19.64 2.25 -4.87
N SER A 18 -19.83 0.93 -4.84
CA SER A 18 -18.74 -0.04 -4.82
C SER A 18 -19.01 -1.20 -5.78
N PRO A 19 -18.08 -1.52 -6.70
CA PRO A 19 -18.18 -2.71 -7.54
C PRO A 19 -18.02 -4.02 -6.76
N THR A 20 -17.55 -3.94 -5.50
CA THR A 20 -17.30 -5.07 -4.60
C THR A 20 -18.16 -4.96 -3.33
N ALA A 21 -19.37 -4.39 -3.43
CA ALA A 21 -20.25 -4.10 -2.29
C ALA A 21 -20.41 -5.26 -1.28
N PRO A 22 -20.63 -6.54 -1.67
CA PRO A 22 -20.72 -7.64 -0.71
C PRO A 22 -19.41 -7.84 0.08
N LEU A 23 -18.27 -7.84 -0.61
CA LEU A 23 -16.96 -8.01 0.02
C LEU A 23 -16.63 -6.82 0.94
N ASP A 24 -16.93 -5.59 0.52
CA ASP A 24 -16.74 -4.40 1.34
C ASP A 24 -17.56 -4.50 2.64
N ALA A 25 -18.81 -4.96 2.55
CA ALA A 25 -19.68 -5.15 3.71
C ALA A 25 -19.13 -6.22 4.67
N GLU A 26 -18.67 -7.35 4.14
CA GLU A 26 -18.04 -8.42 4.93
C GLU A 26 -16.79 -7.95 5.67
N LEU A 27 -15.88 -7.26 4.98
CA LEU A 27 -14.63 -6.77 5.57
C LEU A 27 -14.90 -5.73 6.67
N LEU A 28 -15.82 -4.79 6.43
CA LEU A 28 -16.19 -3.77 7.41
C LEU A 28 -16.90 -4.38 8.62
N LEU A 29 -17.79 -5.36 8.42
CA LEU A 29 -18.51 -6.00 9.52
C LEU A 29 -17.58 -6.88 10.36
N ALA A 30 -16.67 -7.62 9.71
CA ALA A 30 -15.63 -8.37 10.40
C ALA A 30 -14.77 -7.45 11.28
N HIS A 31 -14.40 -6.26 10.77
CA HIS A 31 -13.70 -5.24 11.53
C HIS A 31 -14.50 -4.74 12.75
N VAL A 32 -15.79 -4.41 12.58
CA VAL A 32 -16.68 -3.97 13.69
C VAL A 32 -16.75 -5.02 14.80
N LEU A 33 -16.78 -6.30 14.43
CA LEU A 33 -16.89 -7.42 15.36
C LEU A 33 -15.53 -7.91 15.88
N SER A 34 -14.42 -7.34 15.40
CA SER A 34 -13.05 -7.84 15.67
C SER A 34 -12.90 -9.33 15.35
N ALA A 35 -13.58 -9.79 14.30
CA ALA A 35 -13.45 -11.16 13.81
C ALA A 35 -12.10 -11.32 13.11
N THR A 36 -11.41 -12.43 13.37
CA THR A 36 -10.11 -12.72 12.74
C THR A 36 -10.23 -13.03 11.25
N GLU A 37 -11.35 -13.62 10.84
CA GLU A 37 -11.62 -14.03 9.46
C GLU A 37 -13.07 -13.68 9.09
N SER A 38 -13.31 -13.20 7.86
CA SER A 38 -14.67 -12.88 7.40
C SER A 38 -15.58 -14.11 7.35
N SER A 39 -15.00 -15.31 7.14
CA SER A 39 -15.73 -16.59 7.16
C SER A 39 -16.50 -16.84 8.46
N TRP A 40 -16.04 -16.27 9.59
CA TRP A 40 -16.71 -16.38 10.88
C TRP A 40 -18.12 -15.77 10.86
N LEU A 41 -18.36 -14.74 10.05
CA LEU A 41 -19.67 -14.08 9.90
C LEU A 41 -20.72 -15.05 9.36
N HIS A 42 -20.36 -15.84 8.35
CA HIS A 42 -21.25 -16.82 7.74
C HIS A 42 -21.52 -18.04 8.63
N ALA A 43 -20.63 -18.31 9.58
CA ALA A 43 -20.83 -19.36 10.57
C ALA A 43 -21.77 -18.94 11.72
N HIS A 44 -22.03 -17.64 11.90
CA HIS A 44 -22.83 -17.11 13.01
C HIS A 44 -23.85 -16.03 12.58
N PRO A 45 -24.63 -16.24 11.50
CA PRO A 45 -25.49 -15.22 10.91
C PRO A 45 -26.56 -14.65 11.86
N GLU A 46 -26.96 -15.42 12.87
CA GLU A 46 -28.02 -15.09 13.84
C GLU A 46 -27.57 -14.20 15.00
N LEU A 47 -26.25 -14.04 15.21
CA LEU A 47 -25.72 -13.25 16.33
C LEU A 47 -26.10 -11.79 16.19
N GLN A 48 -26.49 -11.18 17.32
CA GLN A 48 -26.94 -9.79 17.37
C GLN A 48 -25.77 -8.84 17.57
N LEU A 49 -25.73 -7.78 16.77
CA LEU A 49 -24.87 -6.64 17.02
C LEU A 49 -25.35 -5.92 18.29
N THR A 50 -24.40 -5.56 19.15
CA THR A 50 -24.63 -4.59 20.24
C THR A 50 -24.92 -3.21 19.67
N GLU A 51 -25.48 -2.32 20.48
CA GLU A 51 -25.74 -0.92 20.08
C GLU A 51 -24.44 -0.19 19.66
N ALA A 52 -23.34 -0.42 20.37
CA ALA A 52 -22.04 0.15 20.01
C ALA A 52 -21.53 -0.37 18.66
N GLN A 53 -21.67 -1.67 18.38
CA GLN A 53 -21.30 -2.26 17.09
C GLN A 53 -22.20 -1.74 15.96
N GLN A 54 -23.50 -1.59 16.21
CA GLN A 54 -24.43 -1.00 15.25
C GLN A 54 -24.03 0.42 14.87
N ASN A 55 -23.76 1.28 15.86
CA ASN A 55 -23.33 2.65 15.61
C ASN A 55 -22.00 2.73 14.85
N HIS A 56 -21.06 1.81 15.16
CA HIS A 56 -19.79 1.72 14.44
C HIS A 56 -20.01 1.27 12.99
N TRP A 57 -20.82 0.24 12.78
CA TRP A 57 -21.20 -0.27 11.46
C TRP A 57 -21.82 0.81 10.58
N ASP A 58 -22.82 1.53 11.09
CA ASP A 58 -23.50 2.59 10.34
C ASP A 58 -22.53 3.72 9.96
N THR A 59 -21.59 4.05 10.85
CA THR A 59 -20.53 5.04 10.59
C THR A 59 -19.59 4.60 9.46
N LEU A 60 -19.17 3.34 9.46
CA LEU A 60 -18.27 2.82 8.42
C LEU A 60 -18.98 2.70 7.06
N LEU A 61 -20.24 2.24 7.04
CA LEU A 61 -21.04 2.20 5.82
C LEU A 61 -21.22 3.58 5.20
N ALA A 62 -21.54 4.60 6.01
CA ALA A 62 -21.70 5.96 5.51
C ALA A 62 -20.40 6.50 4.87
N LYS A 63 -19.24 6.25 5.50
CA LYS A 63 -17.94 6.64 4.94
C LYS A 63 -17.60 5.84 3.69
N ARG A 64 -17.89 4.55 3.66
CA ARG A 64 -17.61 3.71 2.49
C ARG A 64 -18.50 4.10 1.30
N ALA A 65 -19.78 4.38 1.54
CA ALA A 65 -20.70 4.90 0.54
C ALA A 65 -20.27 6.26 -0.03
N ALA A 66 -19.54 7.06 0.77
CA ALA A 66 -18.92 8.31 0.31
C ALA A 66 -17.61 8.09 -0.48
N GLY A 67 -17.16 6.85 -0.66
CA GLY A 67 -16.01 6.47 -1.47
C GLY A 67 -14.71 6.19 -0.70
N VAL A 68 -14.68 6.38 0.64
CA VAL A 68 -13.47 6.14 1.44
C VAL A 68 -13.02 4.68 1.29
N PRO A 69 -11.77 4.37 0.92
CA PRO A 69 -11.30 2.99 0.76
C PRO A 69 -11.47 2.14 2.01
N VAL A 70 -11.87 0.87 1.83
CA VAL A 70 -12.04 -0.10 2.94
C VAL A 70 -10.76 -0.21 3.79
N SER A 71 -9.58 -0.26 3.15
CA SER A 71 -8.30 -0.35 3.87
C SER A 71 -8.04 0.83 4.80
N TYR A 72 -8.48 2.05 4.47
CA TYR A 72 -8.36 3.20 5.37
C TYR A 72 -9.40 3.20 6.48
N LEU A 73 -10.58 2.61 6.24
CA LEU A 73 -11.61 2.44 7.26
C LEU A 73 -11.20 1.41 8.31
N ILE A 74 -10.60 0.30 7.86
CA ILE A 74 -10.10 -0.80 8.70
C ILE A 74 -8.73 -0.46 9.30
N GLY A 75 -7.95 0.39 8.62
CA GLY A 75 -6.61 0.82 9.00
C GLY A 75 -5.47 -0.09 8.51
N ASN A 76 -5.79 -1.12 7.71
CA ASN A 76 -4.83 -2.12 7.25
C ASN A 76 -5.06 -2.49 5.78
N ALA A 77 -3.99 -2.92 5.11
CA ALA A 77 -4.02 -3.54 3.79
C ALA A 77 -3.17 -4.80 3.78
N GLU A 78 -3.56 -5.79 2.99
CA GLU A 78 -2.74 -6.97 2.75
C GLU A 78 -1.73 -6.70 1.63
N PHE A 79 -0.50 -7.19 1.82
CA PHE A 79 0.54 -7.23 0.81
C PHE A 79 1.45 -8.42 1.08
N TYR A 80 1.68 -9.26 0.08
CA TYR A 80 2.54 -10.43 0.15
C TYR A 80 2.18 -11.36 1.34
N GLY A 81 0.88 -11.60 1.52
CA GLY A 81 0.31 -12.41 2.60
C GLY A 81 0.49 -11.83 4.01
N ARG A 82 0.75 -10.52 4.13
CA ARG A 82 1.00 -9.83 5.41
C ARG A 82 0.14 -8.59 5.53
N SER A 83 -0.27 -8.27 6.75
CA SER A 83 -1.02 -7.05 7.04
C SER A 83 -0.07 -5.88 7.31
N PHE A 84 -0.33 -4.76 6.65
CA PHE A 84 0.37 -3.49 6.84
C PHE A 84 -0.62 -2.41 7.26
N ARG A 85 -0.28 -1.65 8.31
CA ARG A 85 -1.05 -0.48 8.68
C ARG A 85 -0.98 0.54 7.56
N VAL A 86 -2.14 1.08 7.19
CA VAL A 86 -2.27 2.14 6.19
C VAL A 86 -3.16 3.27 6.72
N THR A 87 -2.89 4.49 6.26
CA THR A 87 -3.69 5.68 6.54
C THR A 87 -3.71 6.55 5.28
N PRO A 88 -4.54 7.61 5.22
CA PRO A 88 -4.53 8.57 4.10
C PRO A 88 -3.18 9.26 3.85
N ASP A 89 -2.17 9.07 4.70
CA ASP A 89 -0.82 9.58 4.49
C ASP A 89 0.07 8.67 3.61
N VAL A 90 -0.39 7.47 3.21
CA VAL A 90 0.35 6.51 2.35
C VAL A 90 -0.54 5.90 1.27
N LEU A 91 0.04 5.55 0.12
CA LEU A 91 -0.63 4.73 -0.89
C LEU A 91 -1.05 3.39 -0.29
N ILE A 92 -2.24 2.91 -0.61
CA ILE A 92 -2.65 1.55 -0.25
C ILE A 92 -1.85 0.58 -1.12
N PRO A 93 -1.12 -0.39 -0.55
CA PRO A 93 -0.38 -1.40 -1.31
C PRO A 93 -1.23 -2.04 -2.41
N ARG A 94 -0.62 -2.25 -3.58
CA ARG A 94 -1.29 -2.82 -4.75
C ARG A 94 -0.80 -4.25 -4.96
N PRO A 95 -1.68 -5.21 -5.32
CA PRO A 95 -1.27 -6.59 -5.60
C PRO A 95 -0.20 -6.69 -6.70
N GLU A 96 -0.27 -5.81 -7.70
CA GLU A 96 0.71 -5.76 -8.79
C GLU A 96 2.13 -5.47 -8.26
N THR A 97 2.23 -4.78 -7.12
CA THR A 97 3.51 -4.44 -6.47
C THR A 97 4.25 -5.64 -5.87
N GLU A 98 3.60 -6.79 -5.77
CA GLU A 98 4.24 -8.03 -5.32
C GLU A 98 5.25 -8.55 -6.36
N ASP A 99 4.97 -8.38 -7.66
CA ASP A 99 5.87 -8.79 -8.74
C ASP A 99 7.21 -8.04 -8.70
N LEU A 100 7.23 -6.79 -8.21
CA LEU A 100 8.44 -6.01 -8.03
C LEU A 100 9.31 -6.55 -6.89
N VAL A 101 8.71 -7.08 -5.84
CA VAL A 101 9.44 -7.75 -4.74
C VAL A 101 10.14 -9.00 -5.25
N ASP A 102 9.43 -9.83 -6.01
CA ASP A 102 9.99 -11.07 -6.59
C ASP A 102 11.19 -10.77 -7.47
N GLN A 103 11.05 -9.80 -8.38
CA GLN A 103 12.14 -9.36 -9.24
C GLN A 103 13.35 -8.81 -8.47
N ALA A 104 13.10 -8.08 -7.38
CA ALA A 104 14.16 -7.57 -6.53
C ALA A 104 14.91 -8.69 -5.83
N LEU A 105 14.22 -9.70 -5.31
CA LEU A 105 14.85 -10.88 -4.70
C LEU A 105 15.73 -11.63 -5.70
N ASP A 106 15.23 -11.87 -6.92
CA ASP A 106 16.00 -12.49 -8.00
C ASP A 106 17.31 -11.74 -8.30
N VAL A 107 17.26 -10.40 -8.34
CA VAL A 107 18.47 -9.59 -8.58
C VAL A 107 19.41 -9.63 -7.39
N ILE A 108 18.88 -9.53 -6.17
CA ILE A 108 19.66 -9.55 -4.93
C ILE A 108 20.45 -10.86 -4.78
N GLU A 109 19.89 -11.99 -5.20
CA GLU A 109 20.59 -13.29 -5.18
C GLU A 109 21.80 -13.35 -6.10
N GLN A 110 21.79 -12.59 -7.19
CA GLN A 110 22.88 -12.54 -8.16
C GLN A 110 23.93 -11.47 -7.84
N LEU A 111 23.71 -10.65 -6.82
CA LEU A 111 24.68 -9.64 -6.40
C LEU A 111 25.90 -10.33 -5.74
N PRO A 112 27.13 -9.92 -6.09
CA PRO A 112 28.35 -10.54 -5.57
C PRO A 112 28.63 -10.17 -4.09
N SER A 113 27.88 -9.22 -3.52
CA SER A 113 28.05 -8.77 -2.14
C SER A 113 27.44 -9.77 -1.15
N ASP A 114 28.19 -10.08 -0.09
CA ASP A 114 27.69 -10.87 1.04
C ASP A 114 26.57 -10.14 1.80
N THR A 115 26.58 -8.80 1.76
CA THR A 115 25.60 -7.93 2.42
C THR A 115 25.15 -6.82 1.45
N PRO A 116 24.24 -7.13 0.49
CA PRO A 116 23.78 -6.14 -0.48
C PRO A 116 23.04 -4.98 0.19
N VAL A 117 23.31 -3.76 -0.28
CA VAL A 117 22.61 -2.55 0.16
C VAL A 117 21.52 -2.21 -0.85
N VAL A 118 20.27 -2.25 -0.39
CA VAL A 118 19.07 -1.99 -1.22
C VAL A 118 18.42 -0.69 -0.75
N ALA A 119 17.97 0.15 -1.69
CA ALA A 119 17.23 1.36 -1.38
C ALA A 119 15.81 1.29 -1.96
N ASP A 120 14.80 1.40 -1.09
CA ASP A 120 13.39 1.58 -1.45
C ASP A 120 13.05 3.08 -1.50
N ILE A 121 12.78 3.60 -2.71
CA ILE A 121 12.54 5.02 -2.96
C ILE A 121 11.04 5.28 -3.06
N GLY A 122 10.51 6.11 -2.17
CA GLY A 122 9.07 6.31 -2.01
C GLY A 122 8.42 5.17 -1.22
N THR A 123 9.04 4.79 -0.09
CA THR A 123 8.69 3.57 0.65
C THR A 123 7.24 3.53 1.14
N GLY A 124 6.58 4.68 1.31
CA GLY A 124 5.17 4.74 1.67
C GLY A 124 4.87 4.03 2.99
N SER A 125 4.05 2.97 2.94
CA SER A 125 3.75 2.12 4.10
C SER A 125 4.91 1.22 4.54
N GLY A 126 6.00 1.18 3.78
CA GLY A 126 7.14 0.29 3.98
C GLY A 126 6.93 -1.13 3.44
N CYS A 127 5.81 -1.42 2.76
CA CYS A 127 5.45 -2.78 2.37
C CYS A 127 6.53 -3.48 1.52
N ILE A 128 7.16 -2.78 0.58
CA ILE A 128 8.28 -3.31 -0.22
C ILE A 128 9.50 -3.56 0.66
N ALA A 129 10.05 -2.52 1.31
CA ALA A 129 11.25 -2.64 2.15
C ALA A 129 11.11 -3.72 3.24
N ILE A 130 9.98 -3.76 3.94
CA ILE A 130 9.72 -4.73 5.02
C ILE A 130 9.64 -6.15 4.45
N THR A 131 8.97 -6.34 3.31
CA THR A 131 8.86 -7.67 2.68
C THR A 131 10.23 -8.16 2.20
N LEU A 132 11.04 -7.28 1.60
CA LEU A 132 12.41 -7.60 1.20
C LEU A 132 13.28 -7.97 2.41
N ALA A 133 13.16 -7.21 3.52
CA ALA A 133 13.86 -7.55 4.75
C ALA A 133 13.46 -8.95 5.22
N LEU A 134 12.16 -9.23 5.33
CA LEU A 134 11.66 -10.54 5.79
C LEU A 134 12.11 -11.70 4.90
N ALA A 135 12.14 -11.50 3.59
CA ALA A 135 12.50 -12.54 2.62
C ALA A 135 14.01 -12.78 2.52
N ASN A 136 14.84 -11.75 2.72
CA ASN A 136 16.29 -11.87 2.60
C ASN A 136 17.01 -11.32 3.84
N PRO A 137 17.58 -12.19 4.70
CA PRO A 137 18.28 -11.75 5.91
C PRO A 137 19.63 -11.07 5.65
N ARG A 138 20.18 -11.18 4.43
CA ARG A 138 21.51 -10.64 4.10
C ARG A 138 21.51 -9.16 3.74
N ILE A 139 20.37 -8.59 3.38
CA ILE A 139 20.34 -7.22 2.87
C ILE A 139 20.33 -6.19 3.99
N GLN A 140 20.93 -5.04 3.70
CA GLN A 140 20.75 -3.80 4.45
C GLN A 140 19.83 -2.89 3.64
N LEU A 141 18.83 -2.29 4.29
CA LEU A 141 17.81 -1.51 3.59
C LEU A 141 17.86 -0.03 3.97
N TYR A 142 17.76 0.81 2.95
CA TYR A 142 17.41 2.22 3.09
C TYR A 142 15.98 2.43 2.60
N ALA A 143 15.09 2.87 3.49
CA ALA A 143 13.70 3.18 3.15
C ALA A 143 13.54 4.70 3.15
N ILE A 144 13.29 5.28 1.98
CA ILE A 144 13.29 6.73 1.78
C ILE A 144 11.90 7.19 1.38
N ASP A 145 11.44 8.27 2.01
CA ASP A 145 10.23 8.97 1.60
C ASP A 145 10.39 10.47 1.82
N VAL A 146 9.70 11.26 0.99
CA VAL A 146 9.61 12.71 1.15
C VAL A 146 8.54 13.10 2.18
N SER A 147 7.63 12.18 2.50
CA SER A 147 6.62 12.34 3.55
C SER A 147 7.13 11.77 4.88
N ALA A 148 7.38 12.64 5.85
CA ALA A 148 7.70 12.22 7.22
C ALA A 148 6.59 11.38 7.87
N LYS A 149 5.32 11.61 7.46
CA LYS A 149 4.18 10.82 7.94
C LYS A 149 4.17 9.41 7.35
N ALA A 150 4.56 9.25 6.09
CA ALA A 150 4.72 7.94 5.47
C ALA A 150 5.81 7.15 6.20
N LEU A 151 6.97 7.78 6.46
CA LEU A 151 8.04 7.13 7.24
C LEU A 151 7.60 6.69 8.63
N ALA A 152 6.81 7.49 9.34
CA ALA A 152 6.28 7.08 10.64
C ALA A 152 5.39 5.82 10.54
N ILE A 153 4.66 5.64 9.44
CA ILE A 153 3.86 4.45 9.16
C ILE A 153 4.75 3.26 8.79
N ALA A 154 5.76 3.48 7.94
CA ALA A 154 6.73 2.46 7.56
C ALA A 154 7.54 1.95 8.77
N GLU A 155 7.98 2.83 9.65
CA GLU A 155 8.65 2.48 10.92
C GLU A 155 7.74 1.65 11.83
N HIS A 156 6.47 2.06 11.98
CA HIS A 156 5.50 1.30 12.76
C HIS A 156 5.25 -0.10 12.19
N ASN A 157 5.13 -0.23 10.88
CA ASN A 157 4.98 -1.51 10.22
C ASN A 157 6.24 -2.37 10.40
N ALA A 158 7.44 -1.80 10.28
CA ALA A 158 8.68 -2.53 10.45
C ALA A 158 8.88 -3.02 11.90
N GLN A 159 8.42 -2.24 12.89
CA GLN A 159 8.37 -2.68 14.29
C GLN A 159 7.40 -3.85 14.48
N THR A 160 6.19 -3.73 13.92
CA THR A 160 5.17 -4.80 13.96
C THR A 160 5.66 -6.10 13.35
N HIS A 161 6.43 -6.02 12.26
CA HIS A 161 7.01 -7.18 11.57
C HIS A 161 8.39 -7.61 12.09
N GLY A 162 8.94 -6.94 13.10
CA GLY A 162 10.19 -7.31 13.75
C GLY A 162 11.45 -7.15 12.88
N VAL A 163 11.46 -6.17 11.96
CA VAL A 163 12.60 -5.91 11.04
C VAL A 163 13.11 -4.47 11.06
N ALA A 164 12.63 -3.66 12.01
CA ALA A 164 13.00 -2.24 12.11
C ALA A 164 14.52 -2.00 12.29
N ASP A 165 15.23 -2.94 12.91
CA ASP A 165 16.68 -2.90 13.11
C ASP A 165 17.48 -3.13 11.81
N ARG A 166 16.83 -3.63 10.75
CA ARG A 166 17.44 -3.91 9.45
C ARG A 166 17.13 -2.87 8.38
N ILE A 167 16.36 -1.85 8.73
CA ILE A 167 15.92 -0.80 7.82
C ILE A 167 16.32 0.55 8.40
N THR A 168 17.12 1.32 7.68
CA THR A 168 17.37 2.73 8.00
C THR A 168 16.38 3.61 7.26
N PHE A 169 15.49 4.25 8.00
CA PHE A 169 14.49 5.18 7.48
C PHE A 169 15.12 6.56 7.28
N MET A 170 14.90 7.16 6.11
CA MET A 170 15.51 8.43 5.74
C MET A 170 14.50 9.38 5.12
N HIS A 171 14.28 10.52 5.77
CA HIS A 171 13.43 11.58 5.23
C HIS A 171 14.17 12.39 4.16
N GLY A 172 13.61 12.44 2.96
CA GLY A 172 14.13 13.29 1.90
C GLY A 172 13.60 12.96 0.52
N ASP A 173 14.05 13.77 -0.44
CA ASP A 173 13.59 13.69 -1.83
C ASP A 173 14.51 12.75 -2.63
N MET A 174 13.92 11.64 -3.08
CA MET A 174 14.53 10.66 -3.97
C MET A 174 15.91 10.21 -3.46
N PHE A 175 16.97 10.42 -4.25
CA PHE A 175 18.33 9.93 -3.94
C PHE A 175 19.11 10.82 -2.98
N LYS A 176 18.59 11.99 -2.58
CA LYS A 176 19.35 12.93 -1.74
C LYS A 176 19.85 12.31 -0.43
N PRO A 177 19.06 11.52 0.31
CA PRO A 177 19.53 10.93 1.58
C PRO A 177 20.62 9.86 1.42
N ILE A 178 20.73 9.27 0.22
CA ILE A 178 21.70 8.22 -0.11
C ILE A 178 22.85 8.74 -0.98
N ALA A 179 22.96 10.06 -1.17
CA ALA A 179 24.06 10.65 -1.92
C ALA A 179 25.41 10.25 -1.30
N GLY A 180 26.30 9.68 -2.12
CA GLY A 180 27.62 9.20 -1.68
C GLY A 180 27.60 7.87 -0.92
N LYS A 181 26.44 7.22 -0.75
CA LYS A 181 26.36 5.85 -0.24
C LYS A 181 26.50 4.85 -1.40
N ASN A 182 27.15 3.73 -1.14
CA ASN A 182 27.15 2.60 -2.06
C ASN A 182 25.82 1.85 -1.91
N VAL A 183 24.99 1.90 -2.95
CA VAL A 183 23.72 1.18 -3.06
C VAL A 183 23.85 0.23 -4.25
N ASP A 184 23.59 -1.05 -4.01
CA ASP A 184 23.73 -2.10 -5.02
C ASP A 184 22.46 -2.22 -5.88
N LEU A 185 21.29 -1.91 -5.30
CA LEU A 185 20.00 -1.98 -5.97
C LEU A 185 19.04 -0.89 -5.48
N ILE A 186 18.37 -0.22 -6.41
CA ILE A 186 17.21 0.62 -6.14
C ILE A 186 15.94 -0.15 -6.47
N VAL A 187 14.95 -0.05 -5.59
CA VAL A 187 13.59 -0.54 -5.79
C VAL A 187 12.64 0.64 -5.60
N SER A 188 11.61 0.76 -6.43
CA SER A 188 10.64 1.85 -6.29
C SER A 188 9.34 1.54 -7.02
N ASN A 189 8.21 1.80 -6.35
CA ASN A 189 6.92 2.02 -6.99
C ASN A 189 6.61 3.53 -6.93
N PRO A 190 7.18 4.35 -7.83
CA PRO A 190 7.03 5.79 -7.77
C PRO A 190 5.64 6.25 -8.24
N PRO A 191 5.22 7.48 -7.90
CA PRO A 191 3.99 8.06 -8.44
C PRO A 191 3.98 8.04 -9.97
N TYR A 192 2.91 7.50 -10.55
CA TYR A 192 2.80 7.22 -11.99
C TYR A 192 1.52 7.72 -12.65
N VAL A 193 0.57 8.26 -11.88
CA VAL A 193 -0.71 8.73 -12.43
C VAL A 193 -0.53 10.12 -13.06
N PRO A 194 -0.94 10.32 -14.32
CA PRO A 194 -0.95 11.66 -14.93
C PRO A 194 -1.77 12.66 -14.11
N SER A 195 -1.27 13.88 -13.94
CA SER A 195 -1.94 14.89 -13.07
C SER A 195 -3.40 15.15 -13.46
N ALA A 196 -3.70 15.20 -14.76
CA ALA A 196 -5.06 15.41 -15.27
C ALA A 196 -6.01 14.25 -14.97
N GLU A 197 -5.48 13.04 -14.83
CA GLU A 197 -6.24 11.85 -14.49
C GLU A 197 -6.69 11.89 -13.01
N ILE A 198 -5.83 12.39 -12.13
CA ILE A 198 -6.16 12.62 -10.71
C ILE A 198 -7.27 13.66 -10.59
N ASP A 199 -7.14 14.77 -11.33
CA ASP A 199 -8.11 15.88 -11.28
C ASP A 199 -9.51 15.44 -11.73
N THR A 200 -9.59 14.42 -12.58
CA THR A 200 -10.84 13.86 -13.13
C THR A 200 -11.27 12.54 -12.47
N ALA A 201 -10.56 12.08 -11.43
CA ALA A 201 -10.83 10.79 -10.78
C ALA A 201 -12.25 10.70 -10.20
N HIS A 202 -12.80 11.81 -9.70
CA HIS A 202 -14.17 11.91 -9.20
C HIS A 202 -15.26 11.65 -10.25
N LEU A 203 -14.93 11.68 -11.54
CA LEU A 203 -15.85 11.38 -12.65
C LEU A 203 -15.91 9.89 -12.98
N ARG A 204 -15.04 9.07 -12.37
CA ARG A 204 -14.89 7.64 -12.63
C ARG A 204 -15.15 6.87 -11.33
N PRO A 205 -16.31 6.22 -11.16
CA PRO A 205 -16.65 5.49 -9.94
C PRO A 205 -15.57 4.48 -9.51
N GLU A 206 -14.95 3.79 -10.47
CA GLU A 206 -13.86 2.83 -10.25
C GLU A 206 -12.57 3.48 -9.71
N ALA A 207 -12.37 4.77 -9.95
CA ALA A 207 -11.20 5.54 -9.51
C ALA A 207 -11.52 6.46 -8.33
N ALA A 208 -12.74 6.43 -7.79
CA ALA A 208 -13.17 7.31 -6.70
C ALA A 208 -12.29 7.17 -5.44
N GLY A 209 -11.74 5.97 -5.20
CA GLY A 209 -10.80 5.73 -4.11
C GLY A 209 -9.52 6.57 -4.19
N LEU A 210 -9.06 6.90 -5.40
CA LEU A 210 -7.85 7.72 -5.61
C LEU A 210 -7.97 9.13 -5.01
N ALA A 211 -9.19 9.65 -4.88
CA ALA A 211 -9.42 10.96 -4.27
C ALA A 211 -9.08 11.00 -2.76
N PHE A 212 -9.00 9.84 -2.12
CA PHE A 212 -8.67 9.71 -0.70
C PHE A 212 -7.21 9.37 -0.44
N GLU A 213 -6.48 8.96 -1.48
CA GLU A 213 -5.06 8.63 -1.38
C GLU A 213 -4.21 9.89 -1.55
N PRO A 214 -3.02 9.96 -0.94
CA PRO A 214 -2.23 11.17 -0.95
C PRO A 214 -1.79 11.48 -2.38
N ARG A 215 -2.14 12.67 -2.89
CA ARG A 215 -1.74 13.11 -4.24
C ARG A 215 -0.24 12.98 -4.49
N LEU A 216 0.57 13.21 -3.46
CA LEU A 216 2.02 13.04 -3.51
C LEU A 216 2.48 11.63 -3.91
N ALA A 217 1.71 10.59 -3.55
CA ALA A 217 1.99 9.21 -3.90
C ALA A 217 1.40 8.80 -5.27
N LEU A 218 0.52 9.62 -5.85
CA LEU A 218 -0.15 9.35 -7.13
C LEU A 218 0.43 10.14 -8.29
N ASP A 219 0.67 11.44 -8.11
CA ASP A 219 0.95 12.41 -9.18
C ASP A 219 2.35 12.22 -9.77
N GLY A 220 2.42 11.49 -10.88
CA GLY A 220 3.63 11.31 -11.68
C GLY A 220 3.92 12.45 -12.65
N GLY A 221 3.26 13.60 -12.48
CA GLY A 221 3.34 14.77 -13.35
C GLY A 221 2.49 14.62 -14.62
N VAL A 222 2.72 15.51 -15.60
CA VAL A 222 1.89 15.63 -16.82
C VAL A 222 1.71 14.30 -17.55
N SER A 223 2.77 13.49 -17.66
CA SER A 223 2.74 12.21 -18.36
C SER A 223 2.70 10.99 -17.44
N GLY A 224 2.73 11.17 -16.11
CA GLY A 224 2.95 10.08 -15.17
C GLY A 224 4.42 9.59 -15.08
N GLN A 225 5.31 10.02 -15.99
CA GLN A 225 6.67 9.45 -16.09
C GLN A 225 7.74 10.25 -15.34
N LEU A 226 7.38 11.33 -14.62
CA LEU A 226 8.36 12.24 -14.02
C LEU A 226 9.38 11.52 -13.14
N PHE A 227 8.90 10.70 -12.20
CA PHE A 227 9.74 10.03 -11.21
C PHE A 227 10.47 8.82 -11.79
N VAL A 228 9.82 8.06 -12.65
CA VAL A 228 10.47 6.96 -13.38
C VAL A 228 11.66 7.46 -14.20
N ASN A 229 11.49 8.59 -14.91
CA ASN A 229 12.58 9.17 -15.68
C ASN A 229 13.74 9.62 -14.78
N LYS A 230 13.47 10.15 -13.58
CA LYS A 230 14.52 10.45 -12.59
C LYS A 230 15.24 9.19 -12.11
N LEU A 231 14.50 8.12 -11.80
CA LEU A 231 15.07 6.84 -11.35
C LEU A 231 16.01 6.21 -12.40
N LYS A 232 15.65 6.31 -13.68
CA LYS A 232 16.47 5.83 -14.81
C LYS A 232 17.82 6.55 -14.97
N THR A 233 17.99 7.73 -14.37
CA THR A 233 19.21 8.56 -14.51
C THR A 233 20.24 8.34 -13.41
N THR A 234 19.94 7.49 -12.42
CA THR A 234 20.79 7.30 -11.22
C THR A 234 22.14 6.65 -11.50
N GLY A 235 22.23 5.84 -12.56
CA GLY A 235 23.40 4.99 -12.82
C GLY A 235 23.54 3.80 -11.87
N VAL A 236 22.57 3.60 -10.96
CA VAL A 236 22.47 2.45 -10.06
C VAL A 236 21.46 1.46 -10.68
N PRO A 237 21.70 0.14 -10.62
CA PRO A 237 20.69 -0.84 -11.01
C PRO A 237 19.36 -0.56 -10.30
N ALA A 238 18.27 -0.50 -11.06
CA ALA A 238 16.95 -0.15 -10.53
C ALA A 238 15.87 -1.10 -11.05
N ILE A 239 14.97 -1.51 -10.15
CA ILE A 239 13.72 -2.19 -10.45
C ILE A 239 12.60 -1.20 -10.14
N ILE A 240 11.85 -0.84 -11.17
CA ILE A 240 10.86 0.22 -11.11
C ILE A 240 9.57 -0.35 -11.67
N GLU A 241 8.50 -0.30 -10.89
CA GLU A 241 7.17 -0.67 -11.35
C GLU A 241 6.32 0.56 -11.61
N THR A 242 5.51 0.50 -12.67
CA THR A 242 4.40 1.43 -12.91
C THR A 242 3.30 0.68 -13.65
N THR A 243 2.05 0.75 -13.20
CA THR A 243 0.94 0.12 -13.91
C THR A 243 0.59 0.93 -15.17
N ASN A 244 0.59 0.25 -16.34
CA ASN A 244 0.38 0.73 -17.73
C ASN A 244 1.47 1.61 -18.40
N GLY A 245 2.76 1.44 -18.06
CA GLY A 245 3.87 2.13 -18.75
C GLY A 245 5.28 1.60 -18.46
N ALA A 246 5.46 0.28 -18.53
CA ALA A 246 6.62 -0.57 -18.21
C ALA A 246 8.03 0.06 -18.06
N VAL A 247 8.78 -0.40 -17.03
CA VAL A 247 10.17 -0.88 -17.20
C VAL A 247 10.42 -2.21 -16.50
N VAL A 248 10.65 -3.23 -17.33
CA VAL A 248 11.28 -4.50 -16.98
C VAL A 248 12.79 -4.35 -17.21
N ARG A 249 13.59 -4.51 -16.15
CA ARG A 249 15.06 -4.57 -16.11
C ARG A 249 15.81 -3.40 -16.77
N GLN A 250 16.42 -2.53 -15.96
CA GLN A 250 17.62 -1.79 -16.40
C GLN A 250 18.85 -2.57 -15.93
N ARG A 251 19.31 -3.52 -16.76
CA ARG A 251 20.72 -3.95 -16.71
C ARG A 251 21.54 -2.79 -17.26
N CYS A 252 22.42 -2.21 -16.45
CA CYS A 252 23.68 -1.72 -16.99
C CYS A 252 24.57 -2.93 -17.30
#